data_AF-G3HU33-F1
#
_entry.id   AF-G3HU33-F1
#
_cell.length_a   1.000
_cell.length_b   1.000
_cell.length_c   1.000
_cell.angle_alpha   90.00
_cell.angle_beta   90.00
_cell.angle_gamma   90.00
#
_symmetry.space_group_name_H-M   'P 1'
#
loop_
_entity.id
_entity.type
_entity.pdbx_description
1 polymer ?
#
loop_
_entity_poly.entity_id
_entity_poly.type
_entity_poly.pdbx_seq_one_letter_code
_entity_poly.pdbx_strand_id
1 'polypeptide(L)'
;MATSNRPHSRQPLTAEPAAEAVSQPLGQELTEANRFAYAALCGISLSQLFPEPEQSPFCTELVTGLVKWLHLSEAVLPTMTAFASGLGGEEADIFAQTLLKDPILKGDPSAVTQDLLSFSLKDGHYDARARVLVCHVTSLLQVPMEELDILEEAFLESLRDTKEEESE
;
A
#
# COMPACT_ATOMS: atom_id res chain seq x y z
N MET A 1 -18.40 -40.64 54.19
CA MET A 1 -16.96 -40.50 53.91
C MET A 1 -16.63 -41.35 52.70
N ALA A 2 -16.25 -40.72 51.58
CA ALA A 2 -15.43 -41.24 50.48
C ALA A 2 -15.48 -40.21 49.34
N THR A 3 -14.56 -39.25 49.38
CA THR A 3 -14.33 -38.24 48.34
C THR A 3 -13.52 -38.87 47.21
N SER A 4 -14.06 -38.91 45.99
CA SER A 4 -13.27 -39.30 44.81
C SER A 4 -12.76 -38.04 44.11
N ASN A 5 -11.44 -37.94 44.10
CA ASN A 5 -10.61 -36.87 43.57
C ASN A 5 -10.49 -37.03 42.05
N ARG A 6 -10.81 -35.99 41.26
CA ARG A 6 -10.66 -36.00 39.80
C ARG A 6 -9.39 -35.22 39.43
N PRO A 7 -8.43 -35.79 38.69
CA PRO A 7 -7.21 -35.07 38.35
C PRO A 7 -7.51 -34.03 37.26
N HIS A 8 -7.06 -32.80 37.50
CA HIS A 8 -6.95 -31.78 36.48
C HIS A 8 -5.84 -32.19 35.49
N SER A 9 -6.24 -32.69 34.33
CA SER A 9 -5.33 -32.78 33.19
C SER A 9 -4.99 -31.35 32.75
N ARG A 10 -3.74 -30.94 33.03
CA ARG A 10 -3.12 -29.76 32.42
C ARG A 10 -3.12 -29.95 30.91
N GLN A 11 -3.95 -29.19 30.22
CA GLN A 11 -3.77 -28.97 28.78
C GLN A 11 -2.52 -28.09 28.60
N PRO A 12 -1.59 -28.45 27.72
CA PRO A 12 -0.56 -27.52 27.29
C PRO A 12 -1.26 -26.38 26.55
N LEU A 13 -1.03 -25.15 26.99
CA LEU A 13 -1.21 -23.98 26.14
C LEU A 13 -0.21 -24.15 25.00
N THR A 14 -0.66 -24.73 23.90
CA THR A 14 0.04 -24.60 22.62
C THR A 14 -0.07 -23.13 22.27
N ALA A 15 1.01 -22.39 22.47
CA ALA A 15 1.16 -21.09 21.86
C ALA A 15 1.05 -21.32 20.35
N GLU A 16 -0.05 -20.89 19.74
CA GLU A 16 -0.03 -20.63 18.31
C GLU A 16 1.12 -19.64 18.07
N PRO A 17 2.01 -19.89 17.10
CA PRO A 17 2.88 -18.81 16.66
C PRO A 17 1.92 -17.72 16.17
N ALA A 18 2.05 -16.53 16.72
CA ALA A 18 1.51 -15.35 16.10
C ALA A 18 2.20 -15.28 14.74
N ALA A 19 1.57 -15.89 13.73
CA ALA A 19 1.85 -15.58 12.35
C ALA A 19 1.66 -14.08 12.29
N GLU A 20 2.77 -13.35 12.19
CA GLU A 20 2.78 -11.93 11.96
C GLU A 20 1.78 -11.70 10.85
N ALA A 21 0.67 -11.05 11.20
CA ALA A 21 -0.33 -10.70 10.24
C ALA A 21 0.39 -9.70 9.33
N VAL A 22 0.90 -10.18 8.20
CA VAL A 22 1.13 -9.36 7.02
C VAL A 22 -0.20 -8.68 6.83
N SER A 23 -0.28 -7.46 7.34
CA SER A 23 -1.52 -6.72 7.44
C SER A 23 -2.05 -6.65 6.03
N GLN A 24 -3.28 -7.13 5.82
CA GLN A 24 -3.84 -7.18 4.47
C GLN A 24 -3.66 -5.79 3.85
N PRO A 25 -3.20 -5.67 2.59
CA PRO A 25 -2.99 -4.36 2.00
C PRO A 25 -4.27 -3.57 2.11
N LEU A 26 -4.24 -2.41 2.78
CA LEU A 26 -5.40 -1.54 2.97
C LEU A 26 -6.09 -1.27 1.63
N GLY A 27 -5.31 -1.23 0.54
CA GLY A 27 -5.81 -1.11 -0.82
C GLY A 27 -6.92 -2.11 -1.15
N GLN A 28 -7.01 -3.27 -0.49
CA GLN A 28 -8.05 -4.28 -0.71
C GLN A 28 -9.30 -4.07 0.15
N GLU A 29 -9.19 -3.36 1.27
CA GLU A 29 -10.31 -3.03 2.14
C GLU A 29 -11.16 -1.88 1.57
N LEU A 30 -10.54 -1.00 0.77
CA LEU A 30 -11.21 0.11 0.09
C LEU A 30 -12.35 -0.39 -0.82
N THR A 31 -13.37 0.45 -0.99
CA THR A 31 -14.43 0.19 -1.99
C THR A 31 -13.85 0.14 -3.41
N GLU A 32 -14.49 -0.56 -4.35
CA GLU A 32 -14.00 -0.62 -5.74
C GLU A 32 -13.81 0.78 -6.36
N ALA A 33 -14.71 1.72 -6.06
CA ALA A 33 -14.59 3.11 -6.51
C ALA A 33 -13.34 3.79 -5.96
N ASN A 34 -12.99 3.54 -4.68
CA ASN A 34 -11.82 4.14 -4.05
C ASN A 34 -10.52 3.43 -4.45
N ARG A 35 -10.55 2.12 -4.73
CA ARG A 35 -9.42 1.44 -5.38
C ARG A 35 -9.14 2.02 -6.76
N PHE A 36 -10.20 2.27 -7.55
CA PHE A 36 -10.05 2.96 -8.84
C PHE A 36 -9.50 4.38 -8.65
N ALA A 37 -10.03 5.14 -7.70
CA ALA A 37 -9.54 6.49 -7.41
C ALA A 37 -8.06 6.51 -7.00
N TYR A 38 -7.64 5.53 -6.21
CA TYR A 38 -6.25 5.35 -5.82
C TYR A 38 -5.35 5.05 -7.02
N ALA A 39 -5.72 4.08 -7.85
CA ALA A 39 -4.98 3.80 -9.08
C ALA A 39 -4.93 5.02 -10.03
N ALA A 40 -6.04 5.75 -10.16
CA ALA A 40 -6.14 6.95 -10.98
C ALA A 40 -5.27 8.09 -10.45
N LEU A 41 -5.27 8.32 -9.14
CA LEU A 41 -4.40 9.29 -8.47
C LEU A 41 -2.94 9.02 -8.80
N CYS A 42 -2.49 7.77 -8.64
CA CYS A 42 -1.11 7.38 -8.98
C CYS A 42 -0.84 7.53 -10.48
N GLY A 43 -1.76 7.07 -11.35
CA GLY A 43 -1.62 7.19 -12.81
C GLY A 43 -1.43 8.63 -13.26
N ILE A 44 -2.30 9.54 -12.83
CA ILE A 44 -2.20 10.96 -13.19
C ILE A 44 -0.91 11.57 -12.62
N SER A 45 -0.58 11.27 -11.35
CA SER A 45 0.65 11.75 -10.71
C SER A 45 1.91 11.33 -11.47
N LEU A 46 1.97 10.09 -11.97
CA LEU A 46 3.08 9.61 -12.80
C LEU A 46 3.28 10.46 -14.06
N SER A 47 2.20 10.81 -14.75
CA SER A 47 2.30 11.62 -15.97
C SER A 47 2.80 13.05 -15.71
N GLN A 48 2.50 13.58 -14.52
CA GLN A 48 2.94 14.91 -14.10
C GLN A 48 4.41 14.92 -13.64
N LEU A 49 4.83 13.86 -12.95
CA LEU A 49 6.18 13.70 -12.41
C LEU A 49 7.18 13.24 -13.46
N PHE A 50 6.74 12.43 -14.43
CA PHE A 50 7.58 11.75 -15.40
C PHE A 50 6.98 11.87 -16.83
N PRO A 51 6.87 13.10 -17.38
CA PRO A 51 6.27 13.32 -18.70
C PRO A 51 7.15 12.82 -19.86
N GLU A 52 8.42 12.52 -19.61
CA GLU A 52 9.37 12.10 -20.64
C GLU A 52 9.05 10.68 -21.15
N PRO A 53 9.06 10.45 -22.49
CA PRO A 53 8.78 9.14 -23.08
C PRO A 53 9.70 8.02 -22.55
N GLU A 54 10.92 8.35 -22.15
CA GLU A 54 11.89 7.41 -21.58
C GLU A 54 11.42 6.80 -20.25
N GLN A 55 10.53 7.49 -19.53
CA GLN A 55 9.94 7.01 -18.28
C GLN A 55 8.65 6.21 -18.51
N SER A 56 8.09 6.22 -19.72
CA SER A 56 6.85 5.50 -20.05
C SER A 56 6.85 4.01 -19.64
N PRO A 57 7.95 3.24 -19.82
CA PRO A 57 8.00 1.85 -19.34
C PRO A 57 7.80 1.75 -17.83
N PHE A 58 8.46 2.62 -17.06
CA PHE A 58 8.33 2.66 -15.59
C PHE A 58 6.89 3.02 -15.19
N CYS A 59 6.32 4.08 -15.77
CA CYS A 59 4.97 4.51 -15.45
C CYS A 59 3.93 3.41 -15.75
N THR A 60 4.07 2.74 -16.92
CA THR A 60 3.17 1.66 -17.35
C THR A 60 3.29 0.43 -16.46
N GLU A 61 4.52 0.05 -16.11
CA GLU A 61 4.78 -1.08 -15.21
C GLU A 61 4.20 -0.82 -13.83
N LEU A 62 4.42 0.39 -13.29
CA LEU A 62 3.91 0.78 -11.98
C LEU A 62 2.38 0.73 -11.93
N VAL A 63 1.67 1.35 -12.89
CA VAL A 63 0.19 1.30 -12.88
C VAL A 63 -0.36 -0.10 -13.11
N THR A 64 0.29 -0.90 -13.96
CA THR A 64 -0.13 -2.30 -14.19
C THR A 64 0.04 -3.13 -12.93
N GLY A 65 1.17 -2.95 -12.22
CA GLY A 65 1.41 -3.56 -10.92
C GLY A 65 0.37 -3.12 -9.90
N LEU A 66 0.06 -1.83 -9.84
CA LEU A 66 -0.84 -1.24 -8.86
C LEU A 66 -2.29 -1.73 -9.06
N VAL A 67 -2.75 -1.83 -10.31
CA VAL A 67 -4.07 -2.41 -10.64
C VAL A 67 -4.19 -3.83 -10.08
N LYS A 68 -3.13 -4.64 -10.19
CA LYS A 68 -3.11 -6.00 -9.62
C LYS A 68 -3.09 -5.98 -8.09
N TRP A 69 -2.26 -5.12 -7.49
CA TRP A 69 -2.17 -4.94 -6.04
C TRP A 69 -3.50 -4.57 -5.39
N LEU A 70 -4.26 -3.69 -6.06
CA LEU A 70 -5.57 -3.21 -5.62
C LEU A 70 -6.73 -4.12 -6.07
N HIS A 71 -6.45 -5.30 -6.62
CA HIS A 71 -7.48 -6.22 -7.12
C HIS A 71 -8.54 -5.55 -8.02
N LEU A 72 -8.09 -4.64 -8.90
CA LEU A 72 -8.94 -4.03 -9.90
C LEU A 72 -9.05 -4.94 -11.13
N SER A 73 -10.20 -4.87 -11.81
CA SER A 73 -10.40 -5.59 -13.08
C SER A 73 -9.38 -5.15 -14.12
N GLU A 74 -8.80 -6.08 -14.88
CA GLU A 74 -7.88 -5.76 -15.98
C GLU A 74 -8.53 -4.83 -17.04
N ALA A 75 -9.87 -4.77 -17.08
CA ALA A 75 -10.60 -3.83 -17.93
C ALA A 75 -10.27 -2.35 -17.64
N VAL A 76 -9.74 -2.01 -16.47
CA VAL A 76 -9.33 -0.64 -16.14
C VAL A 76 -7.93 -0.28 -16.64
N LEU A 77 -7.12 -1.27 -17.06
CA LEU A 77 -5.74 -1.04 -17.49
C LEU A 77 -5.62 -0.01 -18.63
N PRO A 78 -6.45 -0.03 -19.69
CA PRO A 78 -6.37 0.98 -20.74
C PRO A 78 -6.56 2.41 -20.21
N THR A 79 -7.45 2.58 -19.23
CA THR A 79 -7.69 3.87 -18.57
C THR A 79 -6.51 4.28 -17.70
N MET A 80 -5.95 3.35 -16.91
CA MET A 80 -4.79 3.65 -16.05
C MET A 80 -3.54 3.98 -16.86
N THR A 81 -3.30 3.27 -17.97
CA THR A 81 -2.20 3.57 -18.89
C THR A 81 -2.41 4.90 -19.59
N ALA A 82 -3.66 5.25 -19.95
CA ALA A 82 -3.96 6.57 -20.49
C ALA A 82 -3.61 7.68 -19.48
N PHE A 83 -4.07 7.54 -18.23
CA PHE A 83 -3.71 8.47 -17.15
C PHE A 83 -2.20 8.58 -16.94
N ALA A 84 -1.48 7.46 -16.89
CA ALA A 84 -0.01 7.43 -16.79
C ALA A 84 0.71 8.08 -17.97
N SER A 85 0.05 8.19 -19.12
CA SER A 85 0.57 8.85 -20.33
C SER A 85 0.12 10.31 -20.46
N GLY A 86 -0.54 10.87 -19.44
CA GLY A 86 -1.09 12.23 -19.45
C GLY A 86 -2.36 12.37 -20.29
N LEU A 87 -2.99 11.25 -20.65
CA LEU A 87 -4.27 11.21 -21.35
C LEU A 87 -5.39 10.98 -20.34
N GLY A 88 -6.03 12.06 -19.93
CA GLY A 88 -7.13 12.09 -18.97
C GLY A 88 -7.54 13.55 -18.80
N GLY A 89 -8.84 13.81 -18.63
CA GLY A 89 -9.34 15.17 -18.43
C GLY A 89 -9.33 15.60 -16.96
N GLU A 90 -9.02 14.66 -16.06
CA GLU A 90 -9.17 14.79 -14.63
C GLU A 90 -7.87 15.19 -13.94
N GLU A 91 -7.99 16.00 -12.88
CA GLU A 91 -6.87 16.39 -12.02
C GLU A 91 -6.67 15.39 -10.88
N ALA A 92 -5.42 15.19 -10.46
CA ALA A 92 -5.05 14.32 -9.35
C ALA A 92 -5.85 14.65 -8.06
N ASP A 93 -6.05 15.94 -7.80
CA ASP A 93 -6.78 16.46 -6.63
C ASP A 93 -8.20 15.89 -6.49
N ILE A 94 -8.89 15.63 -7.60
CA ILE A 94 -10.26 15.09 -7.59
C ILE A 94 -10.26 13.68 -6.96
N PHE A 95 -9.27 12.86 -7.33
CA PHE A 95 -9.14 11.50 -6.82
C PHE A 95 -8.62 11.49 -5.37
N ALA A 96 -7.67 12.37 -5.03
CA ALA A 96 -7.23 12.55 -3.65
C ALA A 96 -8.40 12.93 -2.73
N GLN A 97 -9.22 13.91 -3.13
CA GLN A 97 -10.43 14.28 -2.36
C GLN A 97 -11.48 13.17 -2.28
N THR A 98 -11.53 12.28 -3.28
CA THR A 98 -12.42 11.12 -3.26
C THR A 98 -11.96 10.10 -2.21
N LEU A 99 -10.66 9.81 -2.17
CA LEU A 99 -10.06 8.92 -1.17
C LEU A 99 -10.23 9.47 0.24
N LEU A 100 -9.95 10.76 0.46
CA LEU A 100 -10.08 11.39 1.78
C LEU A 100 -11.50 11.37 2.37
N LYS A 101 -12.51 11.08 1.54
CA LYS A 101 -13.91 10.94 1.98
C LYS A 101 -14.31 9.49 2.28
N ASP A 102 -13.42 8.51 2.06
CA ASP A 102 -13.73 7.10 2.34
C ASP A 102 -13.85 6.89 3.86
N PRO A 103 -15.01 6.41 4.36
CA PRO A 103 -15.18 6.10 5.78
C PRO A 103 -14.22 5.00 6.29
N ILE A 104 -13.70 4.14 5.42
CA ILE A 104 -12.75 3.07 5.78
C ILE A 104 -11.44 3.64 6.27
N LEU A 105 -11.00 4.77 5.70
CA LEU A 105 -9.80 5.47 6.17
C LEU A 105 -10.01 6.09 7.56
N LYS A 106 -11.26 6.24 8.05
CA LYS A 106 -11.56 6.77 9.39
C LYS A 106 -10.89 8.11 9.72
N GLY A 107 -10.59 8.91 8.69
CA GLY A 107 -9.87 10.18 8.81
C GLY A 107 -8.35 10.03 8.93
N ASP A 108 -7.81 8.84 8.66
CA ASP A 108 -6.39 8.53 8.63
C ASP A 108 -5.93 8.24 7.18
N PRO A 109 -5.47 9.27 6.45
CA PRO A 109 -4.95 9.12 5.09
C PRO A 109 -3.56 8.49 5.03
N SER A 110 -2.84 8.38 6.16
CA SER A 110 -1.51 7.77 6.22
C SER A 110 -1.55 6.31 5.76
N ALA A 111 -2.68 5.64 5.98
CA ALA A 111 -2.88 4.25 5.62
C ALA A 111 -2.75 4.01 4.10
N VAL A 112 -3.18 4.97 3.26
CA VAL A 112 -2.96 4.90 1.79
C VAL A 112 -1.48 5.09 1.46
N THR A 113 -0.78 5.99 2.17
CA THR A 113 0.67 6.19 2.01
C THR A 113 1.44 4.91 2.37
N GLN A 114 1.09 4.28 3.50
CA GLN A 114 1.70 3.02 3.93
C GLN A 114 1.44 1.90 2.91
N ASP A 115 0.24 1.80 2.35
CA ASP A 115 -0.08 0.82 1.32
C ASP A 115 0.74 1.04 0.04
N LEU A 116 0.88 2.30 -0.41
CA LEU A 116 1.68 2.64 -1.59
C LEU A 116 3.17 2.33 -1.39
N LEU A 117 3.68 2.61 -0.19
CA LEU A 117 5.04 2.30 0.20
C LEU A 117 5.26 0.77 0.21
N SER A 118 4.33 0.02 0.80
CA SER A 118 4.35 -1.45 0.81
C SER A 118 4.36 -2.02 -0.62
N PHE A 119 3.49 -1.49 -1.48
CA PHE A 119 3.45 -1.85 -2.89
C PHE A 119 4.77 -1.55 -3.60
N SER A 120 5.38 -0.40 -3.32
CA SER A 120 6.64 0.03 -3.94
C SER A 120 7.83 -0.81 -3.48
N LEU A 121 7.77 -1.37 -2.27
CA LEU A 121 8.82 -2.21 -1.68
C LEU A 121 8.62 -3.71 -1.93
N LYS A 122 7.47 -4.15 -2.45
CA LYS A 122 7.09 -5.58 -2.52
C LYS A 122 8.11 -6.49 -3.23
N ASP A 123 8.85 -5.94 -4.20
CA ASP A 123 9.86 -6.67 -4.98
C ASP A 123 11.29 -6.39 -4.50
N GLY A 124 11.45 -5.76 -3.33
CA GLY A 124 12.75 -5.40 -2.73
C GLY A 124 13.47 -4.23 -3.40
N HIS A 125 12.81 -3.51 -4.31
CA HIS A 125 13.39 -2.41 -5.09
C HIS A 125 12.59 -1.13 -4.93
N TYR A 126 13.05 -0.24 -4.04
CA TYR A 126 12.48 1.10 -3.87
C TYR A 126 13.46 2.15 -4.36
N ASP A 127 13.29 2.58 -5.60
CA ASP A 127 14.15 3.55 -6.26
C ASP A 127 13.68 5.00 -6.05
N ALA A 128 14.49 5.95 -6.52
CA ALA A 128 14.17 7.36 -6.39
C ALA A 128 12.86 7.77 -7.10
N ARG A 129 12.45 7.10 -8.19
CA ARG A 129 11.22 7.43 -8.91
C ARG A 129 9.99 6.97 -8.13
N ALA A 130 10.04 5.74 -7.60
CA ALA A 130 9.01 5.23 -6.71
C ALA A 130 8.87 6.13 -5.46
N ARG A 131 10.00 6.53 -4.85
CA ARG A 131 9.98 7.47 -3.72
C ARG A 131 9.36 8.82 -4.05
N VAL A 132 9.71 9.40 -5.20
CA VAL A 132 9.13 10.67 -5.65
C VAL A 132 7.62 10.56 -5.83
N LEU A 133 7.12 9.44 -6.39
CA LEU A 133 5.69 9.18 -6.48
C LEU A 133 5.04 9.10 -5.10
N VAL A 134 5.61 8.33 -4.16
CA VAL A 134 5.10 8.20 -2.79
C VAL A 134 5.01 9.58 -2.13
N CYS A 135 6.11 10.35 -2.12
CA CYS A 135 6.14 11.71 -1.56
C CYS A 135 5.05 12.62 -2.16
N HIS A 136 4.85 12.54 -3.47
CA HIS A 136 3.85 13.35 -4.16
C HIS A 136 2.43 12.96 -3.75
N VAL A 137 2.10 11.67 -3.74
CA VAL A 137 0.77 11.18 -3.31
C VAL A 137 0.52 11.49 -1.84
N THR A 138 1.50 11.29 -0.96
CA THR A 138 1.45 11.65 0.47
C THR A 138 1.11 13.13 0.63
N SER A 139 1.74 14.01 -0.14
CA SER A 139 1.47 15.44 -0.12
C SER A 139 0.03 15.77 -0.58
N LEU A 140 -0.46 15.12 -1.63
CA LEU A 140 -1.85 15.30 -2.12
C LEU A 140 -2.90 14.81 -1.12
N LEU A 141 -2.57 13.78 -0.33
CA LEU A 141 -3.40 13.26 0.76
C LEU A 141 -3.26 14.07 2.06
N GLN A 142 -2.46 15.14 2.06
CA GLN A 142 -2.23 16.02 3.20
C GLN A 142 -1.63 15.29 4.42
N VAL A 143 -0.89 14.22 4.17
CA VAL A 143 -0.13 13.50 5.19
C VAL A 143 1.20 14.23 5.41
N PRO A 144 1.59 14.53 6.66
CA PRO A 144 2.89 15.14 6.95
C PRO A 144 4.06 14.30 6.43
N MET A 145 5.08 14.93 5.87
CA MET A 145 6.25 14.21 5.34
C MET A 145 7.03 13.49 6.43
N GLU A 146 7.01 14.02 7.66
CA GLU A 146 7.63 13.38 8.83
C GLU A 146 7.00 12.01 9.12
N GLU A 147 5.71 11.84 8.82
CA GLU A 147 5.03 10.55 8.97
C GLU A 147 5.49 9.54 7.91
N LEU A 148 5.72 10.00 6.68
CA LEU A 148 6.34 9.16 5.65
C LEU A 148 7.77 8.75 6.04
N ASP A 149 8.58 9.65 6.58
CA ASP A 149 9.93 9.32 7.04
C ASP A 149 9.92 8.25 8.14
N ILE A 150 8.97 8.34 9.09
CA ILE A 150 8.78 7.32 10.14
C ILE A 150 8.36 5.98 9.53
N LEU A 151 7.44 5.97 8.56
CA LEU A 151 7.02 4.75 7.88
C LEU A 151 8.19 4.11 7.14
N GLU A 152 8.98 4.88 6.40
CA GLU A 152 10.15 4.37 5.69
C GLU A 152 11.19 3.76 6.65
N GLU A 153 11.48 4.40 7.78
CA GLU A 153 12.39 3.84 8.78
C GLU A 153 11.83 2.55 9.38
N ALA A 154 10.55 2.50 9.73
CA ALA A 154 9.90 1.29 10.25
C ALA A 154 9.96 0.11 9.24
N PHE A 155 9.81 0.39 7.94
CA PHE A 155 10.01 -0.62 6.89
C PHE A 155 11.46 -1.08 6.79
N LEU A 156 12.43 -0.16 6.94
CA LEU A 156 13.85 -0.53 6.95
C LEU A 156 14.22 -1.39 8.15
N GLU A 157 13.65 -1.10 9.32
CA GLU A 157 13.83 -1.89 10.55
C GLU A 157 13.25 -3.30 10.40
N SER A 158 12.02 -3.45 9.91
CA SER A 158 11.40 -4.77 9.72
C SER A 158 12.16 -5.67 8.73
N LEU A 159 12.77 -5.07 7.69
CA LEU A 159 13.64 -5.79 6.76
C LEU A 159 14.97 -6.24 7.40
N ARG A 160 15.47 -5.51 8.41
CA ARG A 160 16.68 -5.93 9.16
C ARG A 160 16.37 -7.09 10.08
N ASP A 161 15.26 -7.02 10.81
CA ASP A 161 14.84 -8.06 11.76
C ASP A 161 14.60 -9.40 11.04
N THR A 162 13.94 -9.36 9.86
CA THR A 162 13.72 -10.56 9.03
C THR A 162 15.03 -11.27 8.64
N LYS A 163 16.12 -10.51 8.44
CA LYS A 163 17.42 -11.06 8.02
C LYS A 163 18.20 -11.67 9.18
N GLU A 164 17.95 -11.25 10.41
CA GLU A 164 18.61 -11.79 11.60
C GLU A 164 18.01 -13.14 12.02
N GLU A 165 16.71 -13.37 11.77
CA GLU A 165 16.04 -14.64 12.12
C GLU A 165 16.35 -15.81 11.15
N GLU A 166 16.78 -15.55 9.92
CA GLU A 166 17.16 -16.62 8.96
C GLU A 166 18.60 -17.18 9.17
N SER A 167 19.35 -16.67 10.16
CA SER A 167 20.75 -17.05 10.41
C SER A 167 21.01 -17.88 11.68
N GLU A 168 19.99 -18.39 12.37
CA GLU A 168 20.15 -19.31 13.52
C GLU A 168 20.02 -20.81 13.18
#